data_AF-A0A151GW97-F1
#
_entry.id   AF-A0A151GW97-F1
#
_cell.length_a   1.000
_cell.length_b   1.000
_cell.length_c   1.000
_cell.angle_alpha   90.00
_cell.angle_beta   90.00
_cell.angle_gamma   90.00
#
_symmetry.space_group_name_H-M   'P 1'
#
loop_
_entity.id
_entity.type
_entity.pdbx_description
1 polymer ?
#
loop_
_entity_poly.entity_id
_entity_poly.type
_entity_poly.pdbx_seq_one_letter_code
_entity_poly.pdbx_strand_id
1 'polypeptide(L)'
;MEDTHMAYGNGAGTLFRIYATENIIELTGSLPATEVLRQEIRLFLMLGGAWDAQIIESATLAGGKNINFEEKIDFVPIKNFDPNYYQHDMSVARPRLAGLPLNDPALANGESRMFSNVLECDKEARAYIDSIAEYIGWVKTWPLVVRPAEAAIAARAVATARNIISDARKAALEAEKVGDLVAASEALTMA
;
A
#
# COMPACT_ATOMS: atom_id res chain seq x y z
N MET A 1 -7.84 24.04 26.14
CA MET A 1 -8.20 22.83 25.40
C MET A 1 -7.76 23.12 23.99
N GLU A 2 -6.56 22.70 23.63
CA GLU A 2 -6.01 22.97 22.30
C GLU A 2 -6.64 21.95 21.34
N ASP A 3 -7.45 22.46 20.41
CA ASP A 3 -7.97 21.71 19.29
C ASP A 3 -6.79 21.32 18.38
N THR A 4 -6.26 20.12 18.57
CA THR A 4 -5.43 19.45 17.57
C THR A 4 -6.31 19.12 16.36
N HIS A 5 -6.52 20.11 15.51
CA HIS A 5 -6.88 19.88 14.12
C HIS A 5 -5.74 19.06 13.50
N MET A 6 -5.95 17.76 13.33
CA MET A 6 -5.13 16.99 12.41
C MET A 6 -5.25 17.65 11.03
N ALA A 7 -4.16 18.27 10.59
CA ALA A 7 -4.03 18.77 9.23
C ALA A 7 -4.08 17.56 8.28
N TYR A 8 -5.28 17.17 7.86
CA TYR A 8 -5.44 16.25 6.74
C TYR A 8 -4.80 16.92 5.52
N GLY A 9 -3.76 16.28 4.97
CA GLY A 9 -2.96 16.87 3.91
C GLY A 9 -3.81 17.24 2.69
N ASN A 10 -3.55 18.42 2.12
CA ASN A 10 -4.10 18.91 0.84
C ASN A 10 -3.50 18.15 -0.36
N GLY A 11 -3.43 16.82 -0.29
CA GLY A 11 -2.80 15.97 -1.29
C GLY A 11 -3.75 15.65 -2.44
N ALA A 12 -3.33 15.90 -3.67
CA ALA A 12 -3.94 15.23 -4.82
C ALA A 12 -3.71 13.71 -4.68
N GLY A 13 -4.69 12.90 -5.05
CA GLY A 13 -4.58 11.45 -4.93
C GLY A 13 -5.69 10.70 -5.64
N THR A 14 -5.65 9.38 -5.53
CA THR A 14 -6.70 8.50 -6.04
C THR A 14 -7.20 7.65 -4.89
N LEU A 15 -8.50 7.68 -4.64
CA LEU A 15 -9.16 6.73 -3.76
C LEU A 15 -9.56 5.52 -4.58
N PHE A 16 -9.30 4.34 -4.06
CA PHE A 16 -9.72 3.08 -4.66
C PHE A 16 -10.73 2.40 -3.75
N ARG A 17 -11.84 1.93 -4.30
CA ARG A 17 -12.70 0.96 -3.64
C ARG A 17 -12.25 -0.43 -4.06
N ILE A 18 -11.71 -1.18 -3.12
CA ILE A 18 -11.11 -2.49 -3.34
C ILE A 18 -12.04 -3.55 -2.76
N TYR A 19 -12.27 -4.64 -3.49
CA TYR A 19 -13.07 -5.74 -2.97
C TYR A 19 -12.32 -6.50 -1.88
N ALA A 20 -13.04 -6.87 -0.82
CA ALA A 20 -12.47 -7.57 0.33
C ALA A 20 -12.21 -9.04 0.00
N THR A 21 -10.95 -9.48 0.10
CA THR A 21 -10.54 -10.83 -0.29
C THR A 21 -9.47 -11.37 0.65
N GLU A 22 -9.11 -12.65 0.50
CA GLU A 22 -8.26 -13.36 1.45
C GLU A 22 -6.84 -12.77 1.58
N ASN A 23 -6.30 -12.05 0.59
CA ASN A 23 -5.03 -11.34 0.76
C ASN A 23 -5.12 -10.11 1.68
N ILE A 24 -6.32 -9.66 2.06
CA ILE A 24 -6.51 -8.57 3.01
C ILE A 24 -6.46 -9.14 4.43
N ILE A 25 -5.47 -8.69 5.20
CA ILE A 25 -5.21 -9.09 6.57
C ILE A 25 -5.53 -7.91 7.49
N GLU A 26 -6.43 -8.12 8.45
CA GLU A 26 -6.70 -7.14 9.50
C GLU A 26 -5.48 -7.01 10.43
N LEU A 27 -4.97 -5.80 10.62
CA LEU A 27 -3.78 -5.56 11.46
C LEU A 27 -4.09 -5.67 12.95
N THR A 28 -5.32 -5.35 13.35
CA THR A 28 -5.80 -5.53 14.72
C THR A 28 -5.76 -7.02 15.07
N GLY A 29 -4.85 -7.40 15.97
CA GLY A 29 -4.60 -8.80 16.34
C GLY A 29 -3.56 -9.53 15.48
N SER A 30 -3.10 -8.93 14.36
CA SER A 30 -1.96 -9.43 13.59
C SER A 30 -0.63 -8.82 14.03
N LEU A 31 -0.67 -7.71 14.77
CA LEU A 31 0.52 -7.01 15.27
C LEU A 31 0.40 -6.81 16.79
N PRO A 32 1.53 -6.73 17.52
CA PRO A 32 1.53 -6.32 18.92
C PRO A 32 0.83 -4.97 19.10
N ALA A 33 0.13 -4.79 20.22
CA ALA A 33 -0.64 -3.57 20.50
C ALA A 33 0.28 -2.35 20.73
N THR A 34 0.67 -1.69 19.64
CA THR A 34 1.41 -0.43 19.62
C THR A 34 0.47 0.78 19.74
N GLU A 35 1.00 1.96 20.06
CA GLU A 35 0.21 3.20 20.15
C GLU A 35 -0.55 3.54 18.86
N VAL A 36 0.00 3.20 17.69
CA VAL A 36 -0.65 3.44 16.38
C VAL A 36 -1.90 2.57 16.19
N LEU A 37 -1.88 1.33 16.69
CA LEU A 37 -3.03 0.41 16.63
C LEU A 37 -4.05 0.63 17.76
N ARG A 38 -3.71 1.47 18.75
CA ARG A 38 -4.63 1.88 19.82
C ARG A 38 -5.52 3.06 19.44
N GLN A 39 -5.17 3.78 18.37
CA GLN A 39 -6.09 4.70 17.72
C GLN A 39 -7.20 3.83 17.11
N GLU A 40 -8.48 4.16 17.30
CA GLU A 40 -9.66 3.35 16.93
C GLU A 40 -9.84 3.09 15.42
N ILE A 41 -8.78 3.28 14.64
CA ILE A 41 -8.73 3.08 13.20
C ILE A 41 -8.45 1.59 12.93
N ARG A 42 -9.41 0.90 12.33
CA ARG A 42 -9.20 -0.46 11.81
C ARG A 42 -8.29 -0.38 10.59
N LEU A 43 -7.09 -0.94 10.71
CA LEU A 43 -6.11 -0.99 9.63
C LEU A 43 -6.07 -2.38 8.99
N PHE A 44 -5.84 -2.39 7.69
CA PHE A 44 -5.73 -3.60 6.88
C PHE A 44 -4.47 -3.55 6.04
N LEU A 45 -3.87 -4.70 5.78
CA LEU A 45 -2.74 -4.87 4.88
C LEU A 45 -3.09 -5.86 3.79
N MET A 46 -2.72 -5.54 2.55
CA MET A 46 -2.90 -6.44 1.41
C MET A 46 -1.61 -7.17 1.12
N LEU A 47 -1.56 -8.46 1.43
CA LEU A 47 -0.40 -9.29 1.16
C LEU A 47 -0.22 -9.45 -0.36
N GLY A 48 0.92 -9.00 -0.88
CA GLY A 48 1.17 -8.96 -2.34
C GLY A 48 0.55 -7.76 -3.07
N GLY A 49 -0.06 -6.81 -2.34
CA GLY A 49 -0.65 -5.60 -2.90
C GLY A 49 -2.08 -5.76 -3.44
N ALA A 50 -2.62 -4.66 -3.94
CA ALA A 50 -3.90 -4.62 -4.63
C ALA A 50 -3.70 -4.86 -6.13
N TRP A 51 -4.51 -5.73 -6.70
CA TRP A 51 -4.48 -6.06 -8.13
C TRP A 51 -5.57 -5.30 -8.86
N ASP A 52 -5.32 -4.90 -10.11
CA ASP A 52 -6.31 -4.16 -10.92
C ASP A 52 -7.66 -4.88 -11.00
N ALA A 53 -7.64 -6.22 -11.05
CA ALA A 53 -8.84 -7.05 -11.09
C ALA A 53 -9.63 -7.07 -9.76
N GLN A 54 -9.00 -6.68 -8.65
CA GLN A 54 -9.61 -6.59 -7.32
C GLN A 54 -10.19 -5.19 -7.04
N ILE A 55 -9.80 -4.17 -7.82
CA ILE A 55 -10.25 -2.80 -7.65
C ILE A 55 -11.59 -2.62 -8.37
N ILE A 56 -12.62 -2.24 -7.63
CA ILE A 56 -13.98 -2.09 -8.14
C ILE A 56 -14.14 -0.75 -8.87
N GLU A 57 -13.67 0.31 -8.25
CA GLU A 57 -13.81 1.68 -8.73
C GLU A 57 -12.72 2.59 -8.16
N SER A 58 -12.52 3.73 -8.81
CA SER A 58 -11.56 4.75 -8.38
C SER A 58 -12.17 6.14 -8.43
N ALA A 59 -11.70 7.05 -7.58
CA ALA A 59 -12.05 8.46 -7.59
C ALA A 59 -10.79 9.30 -7.52
N THR A 60 -10.68 10.33 -8.37
CA THR A 60 -9.53 11.24 -8.34
C THR A 60 -9.83 12.41 -7.41
N LEU A 61 -8.97 12.60 -6.41
CA LEU A 61 -8.98 13.75 -5.51
C LEU A 61 -8.08 14.84 -6.10
N ALA A 62 -8.66 15.98 -6.44
CA ALA A 62 -7.90 17.14 -6.87
C ALA A 62 -7.21 17.79 -5.66
N GLY A 63 -5.90 18.00 -5.75
CA GLY A 63 -5.13 18.67 -4.70
C GLY A 63 -5.59 20.11 -4.48
N GLY A 64 -5.50 20.59 -3.24
CA GLY A 64 -5.86 21.97 -2.88
C GLY A 64 -7.36 22.24 -2.71
N LYS A 65 -8.23 21.24 -2.92
CA LYS A 65 -9.62 21.32 -2.44
C LYS A 65 -9.68 20.80 -1.00
N ASN A 66 -10.18 21.61 -0.08
CA ASN A 66 -10.67 21.11 1.19
C ASN A 66 -11.77 20.11 0.85
N ILE A 67 -11.53 18.82 1.07
CA ILE A 67 -12.55 17.79 0.91
C ILE A 67 -13.63 18.12 1.94
N ASN A 68 -14.74 18.71 1.49
CA ASN A 68 -15.91 18.80 2.32
C ASN A 68 -16.42 17.36 2.47
N PHE A 69 -16.44 16.83 3.68
CA PHE A 69 -16.90 15.45 3.94
C PHE A 69 -18.38 15.24 3.54
N GLU A 70 -19.11 16.31 3.27
CA GLU A 70 -20.48 16.27 2.75
C GLU A 70 -20.56 16.22 1.20
N GLU A 71 -19.48 16.55 0.48
CA GLU A 71 -19.45 16.42 -0.98
C GLU A 71 -19.35 14.94 -1.37
N LYS A 72 -20.29 14.49 -2.20
CA LYS A 72 -20.30 13.13 -2.71
C LYS A 72 -19.08 12.92 -3.61
N ILE A 73 -18.24 11.97 -3.26
CA ILE A 73 -17.10 11.54 -4.08
C ILE A 73 -17.65 10.71 -5.23
N ASP A 74 -17.42 11.16 -6.46
CA ASP A 74 -17.80 10.44 -7.67
C ASP A 74 -16.77 9.36 -8.01
N PHE A 75 -17.17 8.10 -7.84
CA PHE A 75 -16.38 6.95 -8.21
C PHE A 75 -16.67 6.48 -9.63
N VAL A 76 -15.61 6.09 -10.34
CA VAL A 76 -15.66 5.53 -11.69
C VAL A 76 -15.28 4.05 -11.64
N PRO A 77 -16.12 3.15 -12.17
CA PRO A 77 -15.81 1.71 -12.22
C PRO A 77 -14.51 1.41 -12.98
N ILE A 78 -13.72 0.47 -12.47
CA ILE A 78 -12.54 -0.05 -13.16
C ILE A 78 -12.97 -1.15 -14.13
N LYS A 79 -12.56 -1.05 -15.40
CA LYS A 79 -12.94 -2.00 -16.47
C LYS A 79 -12.41 -3.41 -16.26
N ASN A 80 -11.29 -3.53 -15.55
CA ASN A 80 -10.58 -4.79 -15.37
C ASN A 80 -11.05 -5.57 -14.13
N PHE A 81 -12.00 -5.04 -13.35
CA PHE A 81 -12.54 -5.74 -12.19
C PHE A 81 -13.08 -7.11 -12.57
N ASP A 82 -12.66 -8.16 -11.86
CA ASP A 82 -13.17 -9.51 -12.04
C ASP A 82 -14.32 -9.79 -11.05
N PRO A 83 -15.56 -10.01 -11.52
CA PRO A 83 -16.68 -10.36 -10.65
C PRO A 83 -16.50 -11.65 -9.85
N ASN A 84 -15.57 -12.54 -10.21
CA ASN A 84 -15.28 -13.75 -9.43
C ASN A 84 -14.86 -13.42 -7.98
N TYR A 85 -14.30 -12.23 -7.75
CA TYR A 85 -13.96 -11.77 -6.40
C TYR A 85 -15.17 -11.73 -5.45
N TYR A 86 -16.40 -11.58 -5.94
CA TYR A 86 -17.61 -11.60 -5.10
C TYR A 86 -17.83 -12.89 -4.31
N GLN A 87 -17.13 -13.97 -4.65
CA GLN A 87 -17.23 -15.26 -3.96
C GLN A 87 -16.29 -15.38 -2.76
N HIS A 88 -15.47 -14.34 -2.50
CA HIS A 88 -14.42 -14.35 -1.50
C HIS A 88 -14.69 -13.33 -0.39
N ASP A 89 -14.06 -13.58 0.76
CA ASP A 89 -14.12 -12.72 1.94
C ASP A 89 -12.71 -12.34 2.41
N MET A 90 -12.61 -11.31 3.26
CA MET A 90 -11.34 -10.93 3.89
C MET A 90 -10.81 -12.00 4.84
N SER A 91 -9.49 -12.05 5.01
CA SER A 91 -8.86 -12.91 6.02
C SER A 91 -9.05 -12.35 7.43
N VAL A 92 -9.10 -13.26 8.39
CA VAL A 92 -8.94 -12.93 9.81
C VAL A 92 -7.50 -12.50 10.12
N ALA A 93 -7.27 -11.96 11.32
CA ALA A 93 -5.93 -11.63 11.80
C ALA A 93 -4.95 -12.82 11.68
N ARG A 94 -3.72 -12.53 11.23
CA ARG A 94 -2.63 -13.49 10.99
C ARG A 94 -1.36 -13.09 11.77
N PRO A 95 -1.36 -13.19 13.12
CA PRO A 95 -0.21 -12.79 13.94
C PRO A 95 1.10 -13.51 13.63
N ARG A 96 1.03 -14.74 13.10
CA ARG A 96 2.21 -15.49 12.64
C ARG A 96 2.93 -14.83 11.46
N LEU A 97 2.24 -13.99 10.69
CA LEU A 97 2.80 -13.26 9.54
C LEU A 97 3.34 -11.86 9.93
N ALA A 98 3.36 -11.51 11.22
CA ALA A 98 3.79 -10.20 11.70
C ALA A 98 5.25 -9.84 11.35
N GLY A 99 6.11 -10.84 11.12
CA GLY A 99 7.52 -10.61 10.76
C GLY A 99 8.32 -9.90 11.85
N LEU A 100 7.98 -10.14 13.13
CA LEU A 100 8.63 -9.48 14.27
C LEU A 100 10.12 -9.81 14.33
N PRO A 101 10.98 -8.86 14.77
CA PRO A 101 12.39 -9.14 14.95
C PRO A 101 12.59 -10.17 16.07
N LEU A 102 13.65 -11.00 15.97
CA LEU A 102 13.87 -12.13 16.90
C LEU A 102 13.97 -11.73 18.38
N ASN A 103 14.31 -10.47 18.66
CA ASN A 103 14.42 -9.91 20.01
C ASN A 103 13.16 -9.14 20.46
N ASP A 104 12.05 -9.21 19.71
CA ASP A 104 10.81 -8.54 20.07
C ASP A 104 10.21 -9.14 21.36
N PRO A 105 9.85 -8.32 22.37
CA PRO A 105 9.23 -8.81 23.60
C PRO A 105 7.94 -9.63 23.39
N ALA A 106 7.19 -9.38 22.32
CA ALA A 106 5.97 -10.12 22.00
C ALA A 106 6.25 -11.59 21.64
N LEU A 107 7.49 -11.92 21.25
CA LEU A 107 7.93 -13.31 21.04
C LEU A 107 8.32 -14.01 22.36
N ALA A 108 8.62 -13.26 23.42
CA ALA A 108 9.07 -13.79 24.70
C ALA A 108 7.96 -13.90 25.75
N ASN A 109 6.98 -12.99 25.71
CA ASN A 109 5.83 -13.00 26.62
C ASN A 109 4.76 -13.98 26.10
N GLY A 110 4.11 -14.76 26.97
CA GLY A 110 3.21 -15.88 26.63
C GLY A 110 2.02 -15.61 25.68
N GLU A 111 1.82 -14.39 25.18
CA GLU A 111 1.08 -14.07 23.95
C GLU A 111 1.73 -14.72 22.69
N SER A 112 2.99 -15.11 22.82
CA SER A 112 3.89 -15.85 21.92
C SER A 112 3.30 -17.09 21.24
N ARG A 113 2.19 -17.68 21.69
CA ARG A 113 1.58 -18.78 20.91
C ARG A 113 1.00 -18.30 19.58
N MET A 114 0.64 -17.02 19.50
CA MET A 114 0.05 -16.44 18.29
C MET A 114 1.10 -15.90 17.31
N PHE A 115 2.24 -15.42 17.83
CA PHE A 115 3.35 -14.87 17.03
C PHE A 115 4.47 -15.91 16.89
N SER A 116 4.98 -16.11 15.68
CA SER A 116 6.04 -17.09 15.44
C SER A 116 7.42 -16.41 15.35
N ASN A 117 8.41 -16.96 16.05
CA ASN A 117 9.82 -16.62 15.88
C ASN A 117 10.53 -17.52 14.85
N VAL A 118 9.82 -18.50 14.30
CA VAL A 118 10.39 -19.43 13.33
C VAL A 118 10.50 -18.70 11.99
N LEU A 119 11.67 -18.76 11.36
CA LEU A 119 11.98 -18.32 9.98
C LEU A 119 11.07 -18.92 8.88
N GLU A 120 10.04 -19.67 9.27
CA GLU A 120 9.00 -20.19 8.39
C GLU A 120 7.90 -19.16 8.07
N CYS A 121 7.97 -17.93 8.58
CA CYS A 121 7.04 -16.86 8.16
C CYS A 121 7.04 -16.69 6.62
N ASP A 122 8.19 -16.82 5.97
CA ASP A 122 8.28 -16.80 4.51
C ASP A 122 7.61 -18.02 3.87
N LYS A 123 7.71 -19.20 4.48
CA LYS A 123 7.05 -20.42 3.99
C LYS A 123 5.54 -20.36 4.22
N GLU A 124 5.11 -19.82 5.36
CA GLU A 124 3.71 -19.66 5.72
C GLU A 124 3.05 -18.59 4.87
N ALA A 125 3.70 -17.46 4.66
CA ALA A 125 3.22 -16.44 3.75
C ALA A 125 3.21 -16.97 2.31
N ARG A 126 4.22 -17.74 1.88
CA ARG A 126 4.23 -18.40 0.57
C ARG A 126 3.07 -19.38 0.42
N ALA A 127 2.92 -20.29 1.37
CA ALA A 127 1.84 -21.27 1.36
C ALA A 127 0.46 -20.59 1.37
N TYR A 128 0.34 -19.49 2.12
CA TYR A 128 -0.89 -18.72 2.17
C TYR A 128 -1.18 -18.04 0.82
N ILE A 129 -0.22 -17.29 0.28
CA ILE A 129 -0.36 -16.67 -1.04
C ILE A 129 -0.62 -17.72 -2.12
N ASP A 130 0.09 -18.85 -2.11
CA ASP A 130 -0.10 -19.94 -3.06
C ASP A 130 -1.49 -20.57 -2.96
N SER A 131 -2.07 -20.67 -1.75
CA SER A 131 -3.44 -21.16 -1.56
C SER A 131 -4.51 -20.23 -2.11
N ILE A 132 -4.20 -18.93 -2.21
CA ILE A 132 -5.12 -17.91 -2.73
C ILE A 132 -4.70 -17.39 -4.11
N ALA A 133 -3.65 -17.97 -4.70
CA ALA A 133 -2.93 -17.42 -5.84
C ALA A 133 -3.80 -17.29 -7.10
N GLU A 134 -4.62 -18.30 -7.37
CA GLU A 134 -5.58 -18.29 -8.48
C GLU A 134 -6.57 -17.14 -8.33
N TYR A 135 -7.04 -16.89 -7.10
CA TYR A 135 -8.02 -15.86 -6.80
C TYR A 135 -7.44 -14.47 -6.87
N ILE A 136 -6.21 -14.27 -6.39
CA ILE A 136 -5.58 -12.94 -6.35
C ILE A 136 -4.73 -12.63 -7.59
N GLY A 137 -4.78 -13.46 -8.63
CA GLY A 137 -3.99 -13.28 -9.86
C GLY A 137 -2.47 -13.44 -9.69
N TRP A 138 -2.04 -14.13 -8.64
CA TRP A 138 -0.63 -14.24 -8.26
C TRP A 138 0.21 -15.01 -9.28
N VAL A 139 1.20 -14.34 -9.88
CA VAL A 139 2.10 -14.92 -10.88
C VAL A 139 3.35 -15.60 -10.28
N LYS A 140 3.32 -15.95 -8.98
CA LYS A 140 4.41 -16.67 -8.28
C LYS A 140 5.77 -15.97 -8.23
N THR A 141 5.81 -14.68 -8.55
CA THR A 141 6.98 -13.83 -8.31
C THR A 141 6.73 -13.00 -7.05
N TRP A 142 7.38 -13.40 -5.97
CA TRP A 142 7.33 -12.63 -4.73
C TRP A 142 7.85 -11.20 -4.98
N PRO A 143 7.18 -10.16 -4.44
CA PRO A 143 7.83 -8.87 -4.35
C PRO A 143 9.12 -9.08 -3.57
N LEU A 144 10.18 -8.40 -4.01
CA LEU A 144 11.52 -8.57 -3.46
C LEU A 144 11.45 -8.41 -1.93
N VAL A 145 11.58 -9.53 -1.19
CA VAL A 145 11.66 -9.50 0.28
C VAL A 145 13.07 -9.05 0.61
N VAL A 146 13.28 -7.74 0.55
CA VAL A 146 14.55 -7.12 0.93
C VAL A 146 14.64 -7.12 2.44
N ARG A 147 15.80 -7.50 2.99
CA ARG A 147 16.04 -7.36 4.43
C ARG A 147 15.84 -5.89 4.83
N PRO A 148 15.45 -5.56 6.07
CA PRO A 148 15.18 -4.16 6.47
C PRO A 148 16.31 -3.17 6.10
N ALA A 149 17.57 -3.60 6.20
CA ALA A 149 18.73 -2.80 5.78
C ALA A 149 18.74 -2.51 4.26
N GLU A 150 18.34 -3.47 3.45
CA GLU A 150 18.26 -3.35 1.99
C GLU A 150 16.96 -2.65 1.56
N ALA A 151 15.87 -2.81 2.30
CA ALA A 151 14.62 -2.09 2.09
C ALA A 151 14.82 -0.58 2.30
N ALA A 152 15.63 -0.17 3.27
CA ALA A 152 16.01 1.23 3.47
C ALA A 152 16.83 1.78 2.29
N ILE A 153 17.70 0.96 1.68
CA ILE A 153 18.47 1.33 0.49
C ILE A 153 17.53 1.45 -0.73
N ALA A 154 16.66 0.47 -0.93
CA ALA A 154 15.67 0.47 -2.01
C ALA A 154 14.70 1.66 -1.89
N ALA A 155 14.20 1.96 -0.69
CA ALA A 155 13.34 3.11 -0.44
C ALA A 155 14.03 4.44 -0.77
N ARG A 156 15.33 4.58 -0.45
CA ARG A 156 16.12 5.75 -0.86
C ARG A 156 16.28 5.84 -2.37
N ALA A 157 16.61 4.73 -3.03
CA ALA A 157 16.73 4.70 -4.49
C ALA A 157 15.42 5.09 -5.18
N VAL A 158 14.28 4.58 -4.69
CA VAL A 158 12.94 4.95 -5.18
C VAL A 158 12.64 6.43 -4.93
N ALA A 159 12.99 6.96 -3.74
CA ALA A 159 12.81 8.37 -3.45
C ALA A 159 13.66 9.27 -4.37
N THR A 160 14.92 8.90 -4.63
CA THR A 160 15.79 9.60 -5.59
C THR A 160 15.21 9.56 -7.00
N ALA A 161 14.76 8.38 -7.47
CA ALA A 161 14.14 8.25 -8.79
C ALA A 161 12.88 9.11 -8.91
N ARG A 162 12.04 9.16 -7.88
CA ARG A 162 10.85 10.04 -7.83
C ARG A 162 11.22 11.51 -7.97
N ASN A 163 12.28 11.95 -7.31
CA ASN A 163 12.73 13.35 -7.41
C ASN A 163 13.21 13.66 -8.83
N ILE A 164 14.02 12.78 -9.43
CA ILE A 164 14.51 12.95 -10.82
C ILE A 164 13.34 13.07 -11.79
N ILE A 165 12.36 12.17 -11.70
CA ILE A 165 11.16 12.20 -12.57
C ILE A 165 10.35 13.48 -12.35
N SER A 166 10.19 13.92 -11.10
CA SER A 166 9.47 15.15 -10.77
C SER A 166 10.15 16.39 -11.35
N ASP A 167 11.48 16.49 -11.22
CA ASP A 167 12.26 17.61 -11.72
C ASP A 167 12.24 17.66 -13.25
N ALA A 168 12.39 16.51 -13.91
CA ALA A 168 12.28 16.39 -15.36
C ALA A 168 10.89 16.82 -15.88
N ARG A 169 9.82 16.41 -15.19
CA ARG A 169 8.45 16.82 -15.56
C ARG A 169 8.24 18.33 -15.41
N LYS A 170 8.82 18.93 -14.38
CA LYS A 170 8.78 20.38 -14.17
C LYS A 170 9.55 21.12 -15.27
N ALA A 171 10.76 20.68 -15.60
CA ALA A 171 11.57 21.25 -16.67
C ALA A 171 10.87 21.15 -18.03
N ALA A 172 10.24 20.01 -18.33
CA ALA A 172 9.47 19.84 -19.56
C ALA A 172 8.27 20.80 -19.66
N LEU A 173 7.54 20.99 -18.57
CA LEU A 173 6.42 21.95 -18.50
C LEU A 173 6.89 23.40 -18.66
N GLU A 174 8.06 23.76 -18.15
CA GLU A 174 8.64 25.10 -18.31
C GLU A 174 9.11 25.34 -19.76
N ALA A 175 9.73 24.34 -20.38
CA ALA A 175 10.14 24.38 -21.79
C ALA A 175 8.93 24.47 -22.75
N GLU A 176 7.87 23.72 -22.48
CA GLU A 176 6.64 23.76 -23.26
C GLU A 176 5.96 25.14 -23.19
N LYS A 177 5.98 25.81 -22.02
CA LYS A 177 5.45 27.18 -21.86
C LYS A 177 6.17 28.23 -22.70
N VAL A 178 7.45 28.03 -22.99
CA VAL A 178 8.24 28.93 -23.84
C VAL A 178 8.31 28.46 -25.30
N GLY A 179 7.60 27.37 -25.64
CA GLY A 179 7.52 26.82 -26.99
C GLY A 179 8.73 25.99 -27.42
N ASP A 180 9.62 25.64 -26.49
CA ASP A 180 10.82 24.84 -26.77
C ASP A 180 10.53 23.34 -26.60
N LEU A 181 9.97 22.75 -27.65
CA LEU A 181 9.60 21.33 -27.66
C LEU A 181 10.81 20.39 -27.65
N VAL A 182 11.98 20.84 -28.08
CA VAL A 182 13.22 20.04 -28.07
C VAL A 182 13.70 19.91 -26.63
N ALA A 183 13.81 21.02 -25.91
CA ALA A 183 14.19 21.01 -24.49
C ALA A 183 13.18 20.22 -23.63
N ALA A 184 11.88 20.29 -23.95
CA ALA A 184 10.86 19.50 -23.26
C ALA A 184 11.05 17.99 -23.45
N SER A 185 11.37 17.56 -24.68
CA SER A 185 11.64 16.16 -24.99
C SER A 185 12.93 15.68 -24.32
N GLU A 186 14.00 16.48 -24.33
CA GLU A 186 15.28 16.13 -23.71
C GLU A 186 15.14 15.94 -22.20
N ALA A 187 14.42 16.84 -21.52
CA ALA A 187 14.18 16.75 -20.08
C ALA A 187 13.47 15.43 -19.69
N LEU A 188 12.48 14.99 -20.47
CA LEU A 188 11.76 13.74 -20.22
C LEU A 188 12.57 12.48 -20.56
N THR A 189 13.53 12.59 -21.49
CA THR A 189 14.35 11.44 -21.92
C THR A 189 15.51 11.17 -20.95
N MET A 190 15.93 12.17 -20.17
CA MET A 190 17.00 12.05 -19.17
C MET A 190 16.54 11.50 -17.81
N ALA A 191 15.23 11.38 -17.58
CA ALA A 191 14.64 10.80 -16.37
C ALA A 191 14.47 9.27 -16.49
#